data_AF-A0A1I7V3U4-F1
#
_entry.id   AF-A0A1I7V3U4-F1
#
_cell.length_a   1.000
_cell.length_b   1.000
_cell.length_c   1.000
_cell.angle_alpha   90.00
_cell.angle_beta   90.00
_cell.angle_gamma   90.00
#
_symmetry.space_group_name_H-M   'P 1'
#
loop_
_entity.id
_entity.type
_entity.pdbx_description
1 polymer ?
#
loop_
_entity_poly.entity_id
_entity_poly.type
_entity_poly.pdbx_seq_one_letter_code
_entity_poly.pdbx_strand_id
1 'polypeptide(L)'
;MSMIIRRYDIPISYRWYEIVIEVEKESGRRKIFLDSALKVEDQVYQLVAHILDIQEGTKILIKDFDDTFGYTVIVGEKTLDQHIQDHSLTHTTWEVTLPGAAKTKVVANKEPKEETVYFRGKKLPGIKRTKVLAAFCDLEWKYNEVEFKIEFRLERTWTETLVMDKTIVDHFQPRQG
;
A
#
# COMPACT_ATOMS: atom_id res chain seq x y z
N MET A 1 16.02 -19.71 19.10
CA MET A 1 15.95 -18.72 18.02
C MET A 1 14.56 -18.10 17.92
N SER A 2 14.28 -17.08 18.74
CA SER A 2 13.08 -16.26 18.58
C SER A 2 13.36 -15.09 17.63
N MET A 3 12.56 -14.96 16.59
CA MET A 3 12.65 -13.86 15.62
C MET A 3 11.46 -12.92 15.80
N ILE A 4 11.72 -11.62 15.86
CA ILE A 4 10.70 -10.57 15.79
C ILE A 4 10.58 -10.16 14.33
N ILE A 5 9.36 -10.12 13.81
CA ILE A 5 9.07 -9.64 12.47
C ILE A 5 8.10 -8.48 12.58
N ARG A 6 8.47 -7.33 12.03
CA ARG A 6 7.60 -6.16 11.90
C ARG A 6 7.37 -5.89 10.42
N ARG A 7 6.14 -5.55 10.05
CA ARG A 7 5.75 -5.29 8.66
C ARG A 7 5.03 -3.96 8.56
N TYR A 8 5.48 -3.15 7.60
CA TYR A 8 4.93 -1.81 7.35
C TYR A 8 4.56 -1.72 5.86
N ASP A 9 3.32 -1.32 5.57
CA ASP A 9 2.87 -1.01 4.23
C ASP A 9 2.89 0.50 4.01
N ILE A 10 3.61 0.95 2.99
CA ILE A 10 3.88 2.37 2.78
C ILE A 10 3.41 2.78 1.39
N PRO A 11 2.40 3.67 1.28
CA PRO A 11 1.96 4.16 -0.01
C PRO A 11 2.93 5.24 -0.50
N ILE A 12 3.59 5.02 -1.63
CA ILE A 12 4.34 6.06 -2.35
C ILE A 12 3.65 6.26 -3.68
N SER A 13 3.05 7.44 -3.85
CA SER A 13 2.19 7.78 -5.00
C SER A 13 1.08 6.73 -5.18
N TYR A 14 1.22 5.81 -6.14
CA TYR A 14 0.20 4.83 -6.47
C TYR A 14 0.64 3.37 -6.23
N ARG A 15 1.78 3.19 -5.59
CA ARG A 15 2.33 1.89 -5.25
C ARG A 15 2.48 1.76 -3.74
N TRP A 16 2.12 0.60 -3.23
CA TRP A 16 2.38 0.23 -1.84
C TRP A 16 3.66 -0.59 -1.78
N TYR A 17 4.60 -0.14 -0.98
CA TYR A 17 5.84 -0.83 -0.67
C TYR A 17 5.71 -1.58 0.65
N GLU A 18 6.30 -2.75 0.76
CA GLU A 18 6.41 -3.49 2.01
C GLU A 18 7.81 -3.31 2.60
N ILE A 19 7.88 -2.80 3.83
CA ILE A 19 9.07 -2.89 4.65
C ILE A 19 8.91 -4.04 5.65
N VAL A 20 9.87 -4.95 5.65
CA VAL A 20 9.97 -6.03 6.64
C VAL A 20 11.22 -5.81 7.47
N ILE A 21 11.05 -5.74 8.78
CA ILE A 21 12.16 -5.69 9.73
C ILE A 21 12.18 -7.01 10.48
N GLU A 22 13.27 -7.76 10.33
CA GLU A 22 13.52 -9.01 11.03
C GLU A 22 14.61 -8.79 12.06
N VAL A 23 14.35 -9.18 13.32
CA VAL A 23 15.35 -9.12 14.39
C VAL A 23 15.47 -10.45 15.08
N GLU A 24 16.67 -10.98 15.13
CA GLU A 24 17.01 -12.15 15.92
C GLU A 24 17.32 -11.73 17.37
N LYS A 25 16.48 -12.11 18.33
CA LYS A 25 16.59 -11.60 19.72
C LYS A 25 17.90 -11.98 20.40
N GLU A 26 18.42 -13.16 20.12
CA GLU A 26 19.61 -13.72 20.80
C GLU A 26 20.90 -13.06 20.31
N SER A 27 21.00 -12.84 19.01
CA SER A 27 22.20 -12.28 18.38
C SER A 27 22.14 -10.76 18.20
N GLY A 28 20.96 -10.15 18.34
CA GLY A 28 20.74 -8.75 18.00
C GLY A 28 20.88 -8.47 16.51
N ARG A 29 20.94 -9.47 15.63
CA ARG A 29 21.05 -9.26 14.18
C ARG A 29 19.73 -8.76 13.62
N ARG A 30 19.76 -7.61 12.95
CA ARG A 30 18.62 -7.01 12.27
C ARG A 30 18.81 -7.01 10.76
N LYS A 31 17.72 -7.28 10.05
CA LYS A 31 17.63 -7.16 8.60
C LYS A 31 16.42 -6.33 8.24
N ILE A 32 16.61 -5.36 7.34
CA ILE A 32 15.53 -4.53 6.80
C ILE A 32 15.41 -4.81 5.32
N PHE A 33 14.22 -5.22 4.90
CA PHE A 33 13.88 -5.51 3.53
C PHE A 33 12.89 -4.48 3.00
N LEU A 34 13.06 -4.08 1.74
CA LEU A 34 12.09 -3.30 0.97
C LEU A 34 11.63 -4.13 -0.24
N ASP A 35 10.34 -4.46 -0.31
CA ASP A 35 9.75 -5.36 -1.32
C ASP A 35 10.60 -6.65 -1.50
N SER A 36 10.93 -7.31 -0.38
CA SER A 36 11.80 -8.49 -0.29
C SER A 36 13.30 -8.27 -0.61
N ALA A 37 13.71 -7.09 -1.09
CA ALA A 37 15.13 -6.80 -1.29
C ALA A 37 15.79 -6.35 0.01
N LEU A 38 16.84 -7.06 0.44
CA LEU A 38 17.64 -6.67 1.62
C LEU A 38 18.28 -5.29 1.38
N LYS A 39 18.03 -4.36 2.30
CA LYS A 39 18.58 -3.00 2.26
C LYS A 39 19.60 -2.75 3.36
N VAL A 40 19.32 -3.27 4.54
CA VAL A 40 20.18 -3.10 5.71
C VAL A 40 20.35 -4.44 6.38
N GLU A 41 21.58 -4.71 6.81
CA GLU A 41 21.89 -5.79 7.73
C GLU A 41 22.88 -5.27 8.77
N ASP A 42 22.49 -5.28 10.04
CA ASP A 42 23.28 -4.75 11.14
C ASP A 42 22.96 -5.43 12.49
N GLN A 43 23.43 -4.83 13.57
CA GLN A 43 23.34 -5.31 14.95
C GLN A 43 22.68 -4.24 15.82
N VAL A 44 21.61 -4.56 16.56
CA VAL A 44 20.75 -3.59 17.30
C VAL A 44 21.31 -3.20 18.68
N TYR A 45 22.63 -3.31 18.91
CA TYR A 45 23.21 -2.99 20.23
C TYR A 45 23.15 -1.50 20.61
N GLN A 46 22.71 -0.64 19.70
CA GLN A 46 22.46 0.78 19.91
C GLN A 46 21.22 1.20 19.11
N LEU A 47 20.51 2.23 19.57
CA LEU A 47 19.43 2.85 18.81
C LEU A 47 20.02 3.47 17.54
N VAL A 48 19.58 3.01 16.38
CA VAL A 48 20.03 3.50 15.08
C VAL A 48 18.84 4.03 14.29
N ALA A 49 19.10 5.06 13.49
CA ALA A 49 18.16 5.57 12.53
C ALA A 49 18.63 5.21 11.11
N HIS A 50 17.77 4.54 10.34
CA HIS A 50 18.06 4.16 8.96
C HIS A 50 17.25 4.99 7.99
N ILE A 51 17.91 5.49 6.94
CA ILE A 51 17.25 6.18 5.83
C ILE A 51 17.25 5.25 4.63
N LEU A 52 16.06 4.93 4.14
CA LEU A 52 15.86 4.20 2.89
C LEU A 52 15.39 5.18 1.82
N ASP A 53 16.16 5.30 0.74
CA ASP A 53 15.74 6.03 -0.45
C ASP A 53 14.84 5.13 -1.31
N ILE A 54 13.62 5.58 -1.56
CA ILE A 54 12.67 4.93 -2.46
C ILE A 54 12.58 5.72 -3.77
N GLN A 55 12.04 5.08 -4.80
CA GLN A 55 11.68 5.73 -6.05
C GLN A 55 10.94 7.07 -5.81
N GLU A 56 11.11 7.99 -6.76
CA GLU A 56 10.54 9.36 -6.70
C GLU A 56 11.18 10.25 -5.63
N GLY A 57 12.36 9.90 -5.11
CA GLY A 57 13.13 10.73 -4.17
C GLY A 57 12.55 10.77 -2.75
N THR A 58 11.58 9.89 -2.47
CA THR A 58 10.97 9.79 -1.13
C THR A 58 11.91 9.06 -0.18
N LYS A 59 12.15 9.68 0.98
CA LYS A 59 12.98 9.12 2.05
C LYS A 59 12.13 8.53 3.15
N ILE A 60 12.48 7.32 3.57
CA ILE A 60 11.85 6.65 4.70
C ILE A 60 12.86 6.53 5.82
N LEU A 61 12.52 7.11 6.95
CA LEU A 61 13.33 7.09 8.16
C LEU A 61 12.74 6.09 9.14
N ILE A 62 13.51 5.06 9.46
CA ILE A 62 13.17 4.02 10.43
C ILE A 62 13.99 4.30 11.68
N LYS A 63 13.33 4.60 12.80
CA LYS A 63 13.98 4.86 14.10
C LYS A 63 13.61 3.79 15.09
N ASP A 64 14.61 3.26 15.79
CA ASP A 64 14.39 2.47 17.00
C ASP A 64 13.77 3.39 18.08
N PHE A 65 12.70 2.95 18.75
CA PHE A 65 12.01 3.73 19.78
C PHE A 65 12.25 3.19 21.19
N ASP A 66 12.52 1.90 21.35
CA ASP A 66 12.76 1.29 22.65
C ASP A 66 13.60 0.00 22.56
N ASP A 67 14.03 -0.50 23.72
CA ASP A 67 14.76 -1.76 23.89
C ASP A 67 13.87 -3.01 23.62
N THR A 68 12.60 -2.82 23.23
CA THR A 68 11.66 -3.88 22.87
C THR A 68 11.56 -4.11 21.37
N PHE A 69 12.48 -3.51 20.60
CA PHE A 69 12.50 -3.57 19.14
C PHE A 69 11.24 -2.91 18.52
N GLY A 70 10.78 -1.81 19.13
CA GLY A 70 9.79 -0.92 18.56
C GLY A 70 10.40 0.01 17.51
N TYR A 71 9.70 0.23 16.39
CA TYR A 71 10.15 1.10 15.31
C TYR A 71 9.12 2.17 15.00
N THR A 72 9.62 3.40 14.87
CA THR A 72 8.87 4.52 14.29
C THR A 72 9.29 4.70 12.84
N VAL A 73 8.32 4.59 11.93
CA VAL A 73 8.52 4.81 10.50
C VAL A 73 8.00 6.21 10.12
N ILE A 74 8.86 6.99 9.49
CA ILE A 74 8.58 8.37 9.05
C ILE A 74 8.80 8.42 7.54
N VAL A 75 7.85 9.00 6.80
CA VAL A 75 7.92 9.19 5.34
C VAL A 75 7.97 10.68 5.07
N GLY A 76 9.11 11.16 4.56
CA GLY A 76 9.38 12.60 4.49
C GLY A 76 9.38 13.24 5.89
N GLU A 77 8.35 14.04 6.18
CA GLU A 77 8.18 14.74 7.46
C GLU A 77 7.03 14.19 8.33
N LYS A 78 6.33 13.14 7.86
CA LYS A 78 5.11 12.61 8.50
C LYS A 78 5.34 11.24 9.10
N THR A 79 4.65 10.91 10.18
CA THR A 79 4.59 9.52 10.66
C THR A 79 3.89 8.64 9.63
N LEU A 80 4.15 7.34 9.65
CA LEU A 80 3.52 6.41 8.72
C LEU A 80 1.98 6.50 8.75
N ASP A 81 1.39 6.59 9.94
CA ASP A 81 -0.07 6.67 10.10
C ASP A 81 -0.66 7.92 9.47
N GLN A 82 -0.01 9.08 9.69
CA GLN A 82 -0.41 10.35 9.06
C GLN A 82 -0.27 10.29 7.54
N HIS A 83 0.83 9.71 7.05
CA HIS A 83 1.10 9.56 5.62
C HIS A 83 0.07 8.64 4.94
N ILE A 84 -0.29 7.52 5.58
CA ILE A 84 -1.36 6.62 5.13
C ILE A 84 -2.71 7.33 5.14
N GLN A 85 -3.01 8.09 6.19
CA GLN A 85 -4.27 8.83 6.29
C GLN A 85 -4.40 9.83 5.13
N ASP A 86 -3.37 10.64 4.88
CA ASP A 86 -3.37 11.62 3.79
C ASP A 86 -3.51 10.96 2.42
N HIS A 87 -2.82 9.83 2.20
CA HIS A 87 -2.99 9.03 0.98
C HIS A 87 -4.44 8.54 0.83
N SER A 88 -5.02 8.04 1.92
CA SER A 88 -6.38 7.51 1.98
C SER A 88 -7.47 8.58 1.83
N LEU A 89 -7.16 9.86 1.99
CA LEU A 89 -8.09 10.96 1.70
C LEU A 89 -8.37 11.10 0.19
N THR A 90 -7.40 10.73 -0.65
CA THR A 90 -7.45 10.93 -2.11
C THR A 90 -7.57 9.63 -2.88
N HIS A 91 -7.11 8.52 -2.30
CA HIS A 91 -7.06 7.21 -2.95
C HIS A 91 -7.80 6.15 -2.15
N THR A 92 -8.35 5.17 -2.86
CA THR A 92 -8.88 3.93 -2.29
C THR A 92 -8.03 2.78 -2.82
N THR A 93 -7.69 1.84 -1.94
CA THR A 93 -6.89 0.66 -2.27
C THR A 93 -7.65 -0.62 -1.93
N TRP A 94 -7.54 -1.63 -2.79
CA TRP A 94 -8.04 -2.98 -2.58
C TRP A 94 -6.92 -4.00 -2.80
N GLU A 95 -6.98 -5.12 -2.10
CA GLU A 95 -6.11 -6.27 -2.34
C GLU A 95 -6.90 -7.35 -3.08
N VAL A 96 -6.41 -7.75 -4.25
CA VAL A 96 -7.02 -8.78 -5.09
C VAL A 96 -6.07 -9.96 -5.27
N THR A 97 -6.64 -11.16 -5.36
CA THR A 97 -5.90 -12.37 -5.70
C THR A 97 -6.39 -12.85 -7.06
N LEU A 98 -5.51 -12.80 -8.07
CA LEU A 98 -5.83 -13.31 -9.39
C LEU A 98 -5.81 -14.85 -9.39
N PRO A 99 -6.61 -15.53 -10.23
CA PRO A 99 -6.54 -16.97 -10.40
C PRO A 99 -5.12 -17.43 -10.76
N GLY A 100 -4.55 -18.30 -9.92
CA GLY A 100 -3.20 -18.85 -10.12
C GLY A 100 -2.04 -17.85 -9.99
N ALA A 101 -2.29 -16.63 -9.49
CA ALA A 101 -1.25 -15.61 -9.32
C ALA A 101 -1.14 -15.08 -7.89
N ALA A 102 -0.07 -14.34 -7.63
CA ALA A 102 0.13 -13.67 -6.36
C ALA A 102 -0.89 -12.55 -6.11
N LYS A 103 -1.10 -12.23 -4.83
CA LYS A 103 -1.84 -11.05 -4.40
C LYS A 103 -1.27 -9.78 -5.02
N THR A 104 -2.14 -8.85 -5.40
CA THR A 104 -1.77 -7.53 -5.90
C THR A 104 -2.75 -6.49 -5.42
N LYS A 105 -2.38 -5.21 -5.55
CA LYS A 105 -3.22 -4.08 -5.18
C LYS A 105 -3.82 -3.40 -6.42
N VAL A 106 -5.06 -2.96 -6.27
CA VAL A 106 -5.75 -2.00 -7.14
C VAL A 106 -5.82 -0.70 -6.36
N VAL A 107 -5.41 0.41 -6.97
CA VAL A 107 -5.49 1.75 -6.37
C VAL A 107 -6.25 2.66 -7.32
N ALA A 108 -7.26 3.38 -6.84
CA ALA A 108 -7.99 4.35 -7.65
C ALA A 108 -8.13 5.68 -6.91
N ASN A 109 -8.31 6.76 -7.66
CA ASN A 109 -8.69 8.04 -7.09
C ASN A 109 -10.15 7.99 -6.63
N LYS A 110 -10.46 8.65 -5.50
CA LYS A 110 -11.82 8.79 -4.96
C LYS A 110 -12.69 9.75 -5.77
N GLU A 111 -12.08 10.66 -6.53
CA GLU A 111 -12.81 11.50 -7.50
C GLU A 111 -12.96 10.73 -8.82
N PRO A 112 -14.17 10.28 -9.19
CA PRO A 112 -14.37 9.49 -10.40
C PRO A 112 -13.99 10.23 -11.68
N LYS A 113 -14.03 11.58 -11.69
CA LYS A 113 -13.64 12.39 -12.86
C LYS A 113 -12.16 12.29 -13.23
N GLU A 114 -11.29 11.83 -12.32
CA GLU A 114 -9.86 11.64 -12.59
C GLU A 114 -9.60 10.40 -13.47
N GLU A 115 -10.56 9.48 -13.59
CA GLU A 115 -10.53 8.29 -14.45
C GLU A 115 -9.21 7.50 -14.36
N THR A 116 -8.66 7.45 -13.15
CA THR A 116 -7.31 6.96 -12.91
C THR A 116 -7.35 5.74 -11.98
N VAL A 117 -6.91 4.61 -12.53
CA VAL A 117 -6.77 3.34 -11.81
C VAL A 117 -5.36 2.82 -12.03
N TYR A 118 -4.75 2.34 -10.96
CA TYR A 118 -3.46 1.66 -10.96
C TYR A 118 -3.66 0.21 -10.57
N PHE A 119 -3.03 -0.66 -11.33
CA PHE A 119 -3.06 -2.09 -11.11
C PHE A 119 -1.65 -2.66 -11.25
N ARG A 120 -1.22 -3.47 -10.28
CA ARG A 120 0.15 -4.01 -10.23
C ARG A 120 1.23 -2.92 -10.31
N GLY A 121 0.98 -1.77 -9.67
CA GLY A 121 1.89 -0.63 -9.64
C GLY A 121 2.00 0.16 -10.95
N LYS A 122 1.10 -0.06 -11.92
CA LYS A 122 1.09 0.65 -13.21
C LYS A 122 -0.27 1.30 -13.46
N LYS A 123 -0.27 2.51 -14.05
CA LYS A 123 -1.52 3.16 -14.49
C LYS A 123 -2.15 2.33 -15.61
N LEU A 124 -3.43 2.02 -15.48
CA LEU A 124 -4.18 1.36 -16.55
C LEU A 124 -4.46 2.36 -17.68
N PRO A 125 -4.05 2.05 -18.92
CA PRO A 125 -4.29 2.94 -20.05
C PRO A 125 -5.76 2.89 -20.48
N GLY A 126 -6.32 4.04 -20.88
CA GLY A 126 -7.63 4.10 -21.53
C GLY A 126 -8.83 3.87 -20.62
N ILE A 127 -8.65 3.85 -19.30
CA ILE A 127 -9.76 3.85 -18.35
C ILE A 127 -10.59 5.11 -18.53
N LYS A 128 -11.91 4.93 -18.66
CA LYS A 128 -12.90 6.00 -18.76
C LYS A 128 -14.13 5.61 -17.96
N ARG A 129 -14.88 6.61 -17.51
CA ARG A 129 -16.17 6.36 -16.88
C ARG A 129 -17.16 5.79 -17.89
N THR A 130 -17.92 4.82 -17.41
CA THR A 130 -19.03 4.19 -18.09
C THR A 130 -20.27 4.27 -17.19
N LYS A 131 -21.45 3.98 -17.76
CA LYS A 131 -22.74 4.03 -17.04
C LYS A 131 -22.96 5.31 -16.23
N VAL A 132 -22.60 6.45 -16.81
CA VAL A 132 -22.65 7.75 -16.12
C VAL A 132 -24.11 8.20 -15.94
N LEU A 133 -24.57 8.13 -14.69
CA LEU A 133 -25.82 8.70 -14.21
C LEU A 133 -25.50 9.78 -13.16
N ALA A 134 -26.49 10.60 -12.79
CA ALA A 134 -26.28 11.78 -11.93
C ALA A 134 -25.55 11.47 -10.60
N ALA A 135 -25.73 10.27 -10.04
CA ALA A 135 -25.16 9.85 -8.76
C ALA A 135 -24.38 8.53 -8.85
N PHE A 136 -24.01 8.11 -10.06
CA PHE A 136 -23.42 6.79 -10.29
C PHE A 136 -22.53 6.77 -11.53
N CYS A 137 -21.38 6.12 -11.44
CA CYS A 137 -20.60 5.75 -12.62
C CYS A 137 -19.68 4.57 -12.33
N ASP A 138 -19.23 3.90 -13.39
CA ASP A 138 -18.37 2.73 -13.30
C ASP A 138 -17.02 3.01 -13.99
N LEU A 139 -15.92 2.50 -13.42
CA LEU A 139 -14.65 2.31 -14.14
C LEU A 139 -14.48 0.81 -14.38
N GLU A 140 -14.42 0.38 -15.64
CA GLU A 140 -14.39 -1.03 -16.02
C GLU A 140 -13.13 -1.37 -16.81
N TRP A 141 -12.56 -2.54 -16.55
CA TRP A 141 -11.49 -3.10 -17.36
C TRP A 141 -11.46 -4.62 -17.26
N LYS A 142 -10.69 -5.26 -18.15
CA LYS A 142 -10.41 -6.69 -18.09
C LYS A 142 -8.91 -6.91 -18.00
N TYR A 143 -8.54 -7.98 -17.30
CA TYR A 143 -7.17 -8.48 -17.27
C TYR A 143 -7.20 -9.99 -17.46
N ASN A 144 -6.71 -10.46 -18.60
CA ASN A 144 -6.95 -11.84 -19.08
C ASN A 144 -8.47 -12.14 -19.11
N GLU A 145 -8.90 -13.19 -18.42
CA GLU A 145 -10.31 -13.61 -18.32
C GLU A 145 -11.04 -12.97 -17.13
N VAL A 146 -10.36 -12.17 -16.31
CA VAL A 146 -10.92 -11.55 -15.10
C VAL A 146 -11.50 -10.18 -15.42
N GLU A 147 -12.75 -9.97 -15.02
CA GLU A 147 -13.46 -8.70 -15.15
C GLU A 147 -13.36 -7.89 -13.86
N PHE A 148 -13.00 -6.62 -14.01
CA PHE A 148 -12.92 -5.67 -12.92
C PHE A 148 -13.85 -4.49 -13.16
N LYS A 149 -14.44 -4.02 -12.07
CA LYS A 149 -15.26 -2.81 -12.05
C LYS A 149 -15.10 -2.09 -10.72
N ILE A 150 -14.89 -0.79 -10.76
CA ILE A 150 -15.06 0.08 -9.60
C ILE A 150 -16.38 0.82 -9.76
N GLU A 151 -17.32 0.54 -8.87
CA GLU A 151 -18.60 1.25 -8.79
C GLU A 151 -18.42 2.48 -7.92
N PHE A 152 -18.72 3.65 -8.48
CA PHE A 152 -18.79 4.92 -7.74
C PHE A 152 -20.25 5.27 -7.49
N ARG A 153 -20.63 5.48 -6.23
CA ARG A 153 -21.98 5.89 -5.84
C ARG A 153 -21.92 7.19 -5.05
N LEU A 154 -22.74 8.16 -5.42
CA LEU A 154 -22.88 9.42 -4.68
C LEU A 154 -24.05 9.28 -3.71
N GLU A 155 -23.74 9.11 -2.43
CA GLU A 155 -24.75 9.14 -1.36
C GLU A 155 -24.75 10.52 -0.69
N ARG A 156 -23.75 10.75 0.18
CA ARG A 156 -23.42 12.08 0.75
C ARG A 156 -22.05 12.54 0.27
N THR A 157 -21.13 11.59 0.20
CA THR A 157 -19.86 11.65 -0.52
C THR A 157 -19.84 10.52 -1.53
N TRP A 158 -18.90 10.56 -2.49
CA TRP A 158 -18.64 9.40 -3.32
C TRP A 158 -18.15 8.23 -2.45
N THR A 159 -18.63 7.04 -2.78
CA THR A 159 -18.15 5.76 -2.23
C THR A 159 -17.70 4.89 -3.38
N GLU A 160 -16.63 4.12 -3.17
CA GLU A 160 -16.04 3.25 -4.19
C GLU A 160 -16.10 1.79 -3.77
N THR A 161 -16.63 0.92 -4.64
CA THR A 161 -16.65 -0.52 -4.42
C THR A 161 -15.95 -1.22 -5.58
N LEU A 162 -14.89 -1.98 -5.30
CA LEU A 162 -14.27 -2.83 -6.31
C LEU A 162 -15.03 -4.15 -6.40
N VAL A 163 -15.36 -4.54 -7.62
CA VAL A 163 -15.95 -5.82 -7.97
C VAL A 163 -14.98 -6.54 -8.91
N MET A 164 -14.61 -7.77 -8.55
CA MET A 164 -13.79 -8.69 -9.34
C MET A 164 -14.61 -9.95 -9.61
N ASP A 165 -14.85 -10.29 -10.88
CA ASP A 165 -15.68 -11.45 -11.29
C ASP A 165 -16.98 -11.57 -10.49
N LYS A 166 -17.73 -10.46 -10.41
CA LYS A 166 -19.02 -10.34 -9.68
C LYS A 166 -18.94 -10.49 -8.16
N THR A 167 -17.73 -10.52 -7.60
CA THR A 167 -17.50 -10.57 -6.15
C THR A 167 -16.98 -9.23 -5.67
N ILE A 168 -17.54 -8.70 -4.58
CA ILE A 168 -17.04 -7.48 -3.94
C ILE A 168 -15.69 -7.79 -3.29
N VAL A 169 -14.73 -6.90 -3.47
CA VAL A 169 -13.41 -6.99 -2.89
C VAL A 169 -13.30 -5.99 -1.74
N ASP A 170 -12.81 -6.46 -0.59
CA ASP A 170 -12.60 -5.63 0.59
C ASP A 170 -11.46 -4.61 0.38
N HIS A 171 -11.56 -3.48 1.08
CA HIS A 171 -10.48 -2.50 1.12
C HIS A 171 -9.23 -3.08 1.76
N PHE A 172 -8.08 -2.70 1.20
CA PHE A 172 -6.79 -3.05 1.76
C PHE A 172 -6.58 -2.36 3.11
N GLN A 173 -6.16 -3.14 4.12
CA GLN A 173 -5.81 -2.65 5.45
C GLN A 173 -4.28 -2.65 5.59
N PRO A 174 -3.61 -1.49 5.62
CA PRO A 174 -2.16 -1.42 5.70
C PRO A 174 -1.63 -1.85 7.07
N ARG A 175 -0.51 -2.56 7.08
CA ARG A 175 0.20 -2.95 8.31
C ARG A 175 1.10 -1.81 8.78
N GLN A 176 1.18 -1.60 10.09
CA GLN A 176 1.89 -0.47 10.71
C GLN A 176 2.82 -0.93 11.86
N GLY A 177 3.24 -2.21 11.87
CA GLY A 177 4.13 -2.78 12.90
C GLY A 177 3.55 -3.93 13.70
#